data_AF-A0A2V8GLD3-F1
#
_entry.id   AF-A0A2V8GLD3-F1
#
_cell.length_a   1.000
_cell.length_b   1.000
_cell.length_c   1.000
_cell.angle_alpha   90.00
_cell.angle_beta   90.00
_cell.angle_gamma   90.00
#
_symmetry.space_group_name_H-M   'P 1'
#
loop_
_entity.id
_entity.type
_entity.pdbx_description
1 polymer ?
#
loop_
_entity_poly.entity_id
_entity_poly.type
_entity_poly.pdbx_seq_one_letter_code
_entity_poly.pdbx_strand_id
1 'polypeptide(L)'
;MSTWQAQTVVSLLERDAGARVFNIWTLLDRNAELPEGVASWRVPSLAIMKGTTLGARDFGMYFRGLGYGTRFAVRNDQLVALSREQWTTMRMEDQFNALLYLGPPSSMTEAPLASGLCQDAQFVKPICNGSPCSHPPFEIENFEKACGL
;
A
#
# COMPACT_ATOMS: atom_id res chain seq x y z
N MET A 1 24.64 -3.39 -2.37
CA MET A 1 23.66 -3.13 -3.44
C MET A 1 22.30 -3.58 -2.94
N SER A 2 21.25 -2.75 -3.00
CA SER A 2 19.91 -3.23 -2.60
C SER A 2 19.45 -4.25 -3.64
N THR A 3 18.84 -5.33 -3.19
CA THR A 3 18.23 -6.31 -4.08
C THR A 3 16.93 -5.74 -4.66
N TRP A 4 16.42 -6.29 -5.76
CA TRP A 4 15.19 -5.80 -6.41
C TRP A 4 13.98 -5.93 -5.47
N GLN A 5 13.98 -6.90 -4.56
CA GLN A 5 12.94 -7.11 -3.56
C GLN A 5 12.83 -5.94 -2.56
N ALA A 6 13.88 -5.14 -2.41
CA ALA A 6 13.89 -3.94 -1.56
C ALA A 6 13.49 -2.67 -2.33
N GLN A 7 13.22 -2.75 -3.64
CA GLN A 7 12.87 -1.62 -4.49
C GLN A 7 11.35 -1.56 -4.69
N THR A 8 10.80 -0.35 -4.83
CA THR A 8 9.40 -0.20 -5.26
C THR A 8 9.27 -0.48 -6.76
N VAL A 9 8.07 -0.88 -7.22
CA VAL A 9 7.78 -1.00 -8.66
C VAL A 9 8.08 0.31 -9.39
N VAL A 10 7.80 1.45 -8.77
CA VAL A 10 8.12 2.78 -9.32
C VAL A 10 9.62 2.92 -9.56
N SER A 11 10.45 2.63 -8.55
CA SER A 11 11.91 2.72 -8.66
C SER A 11 12.47 1.80 -9.75
N LEU A 12 11.89 0.61 -9.93
CA LEU A 12 12.27 -0.31 -11.00
C LEU A 12 11.91 0.24 -12.39
N LEU A 13 10.69 0.77 -12.56
CA LEU A 13 10.23 1.36 -13.83
C LEU A 13 11.06 2.58 -14.23
N GLU A 14 11.37 3.45 -13.27
CA GLU A 14 12.17 4.65 -13.54
C GLU A 14 13.62 4.30 -13.90
N ARG A 15 14.21 3.31 -13.21
CA ARG A 15 15.60 2.87 -13.44
C ARG A 15 15.76 2.08 -14.73
N ASP A 16 14.96 1.03 -14.92
CA ASP A 16 15.20 0.01 -15.95
C ASP A 16 14.50 0.34 -17.27
N ALA A 17 13.33 0.98 -17.20
CA ALA A 17 12.56 1.36 -18.39
C ALA A 17 12.71 2.85 -18.75
N GLY A 18 13.41 3.64 -17.93
CA GLY A 18 13.52 5.10 -18.12
C GLY A 18 12.18 5.82 -18.07
N ALA A 19 11.16 5.20 -17.47
CA ALA A 19 9.82 5.76 -17.37
C ALA A 19 9.83 6.97 -16.44
N ARG A 20 8.89 7.90 -16.65
CA ARG A 20 8.56 8.93 -15.66
C ARG A 20 7.21 8.56 -15.08
N VAL A 21 7.21 8.20 -13.80
CA VAL A 21 6.00 7.71 -13.14
C VAL A 21 5.39 8.81 -12.30
N PHE A 22 4.07 8.98 -12.42
CA PHE A 22 3.30 9.82 -11.51
C PHE A 22 2.48 8.90 -10.60
N ASN A 23 3.01 8.61 -9.41
CA ASN A 23 2.43 7.68 -8.45
C ASN A 23 1.47 8.41 -7.50
N ILE A 24 0.26 7.87 -7.32
CA ILE A 24 -0.82 8.47 -6.54
C ILE A 24 -1.16 7.55 -5.38
N TRP A 25 -1.17 8.10 -4.16
CA TRP A 25 -1.71 7.40 -3.00
C TRP A 25 -3.20 7.69 -2.85
N THR A 26 -3.99 6.65 -2.60
CA THR A 26 -5.42 6.79 -2.30
C THR A 26 -5.65 6.42 -0.85
N LEU A 27 -6.34 7.29 -0.11
CA LEU A 27 -6.77 6.99 1.26
C LEU A 27 -7.92 5.99 1.22
N LEU A 28 -7.60 4.70 1.32
CA LEU A 28 -8.57 3.60 1.29
C LEU A 28 -8.79 2.95 2.67
N ASP A 29 -7.87 3.14 3.62
CA ASP A 29 -7.99 2.57 4.96
C ASP A 29 -9.02 3.37 5.77
N ARG A 30 -10.14 2.73 6.12
CA ARG A 30 -11.19 3.36 6.92
C ARG A 30 -10.72 3.76 8.33
N ASN A 31 -9.66 3.12 8.81
CA ASN A 31 -9.10 3.35 10.14
C ASN A 31 -7.88 4.28 10.12
N ALA A 32 -7.45 4.75 8.94
CA ALA A 32 -6.39 5.74 8.86
C ALA A 32 -6.91 7.11 9.34
N GLU A 33 -6.10 7.77 10.17
CA GLU A 33 -6.38 9.13 10.58
C GLU A 33 -6.19 10.07 9.38
N LEU A 34 -7.25 10.76 8.97
CA LEU A 34 -7.15 11.75 7.92
C LEU A 34 -6.25 12.91 8.38
N PRO A 35 -5.27 13.35 7.57
CA PRO A 35 -4.53 14.55 7.86
C PRO A 35 -5.45 15.76 8.02
N GLU A 36 -5.06 16.69 8.88
CA GLU A 36 -5.82 17.91 9.14
C GLU A 36 -6.17 18.65 7.85
N GLY A 37 -7.42 19.09 7.73
CA GLY A 37 -7.93 19.82 6.57
C GLY A 37 -8.28 18.96 5.35
N VAL A 38 -7.88 17.68 5.28
CA VAL A 38 -8.26 16.80 4.15
C VAL A 38 -9.76 16.50 4.15
N ALA A 39 -10.35 16.34 5.34
CA ALA A 39 -11.77 16.01 5.47
C ALA A 39 -12.72 17.08 4.92
N SER A 40 -12.27 18.34 4.81
CA SER A 40 -13.06 19.46 4.28
C SER A 40 -12.91 19.64 2.76
N TRP A 41 -12.09 18.83 2.09
CA TRP A 41 -11.92 18.89 0.65
C TRP A 41 -13.21 18.49 -0.08
N ARG A 42 -13.41 19.05 -1.27
CA ARG A 42 -14.48 18.59 -2.17
C ARG A 42 -14.20 17.15 -2.58
N VAL A 43 -15.24 16.35 -2.76
CA VAL A 43 -15.09 14.94 -3.14
C VAL A 43 -15.46 14.77 -4.61
N PRO A 44 -14.60 14.14 -5.44
CA PRO A 44 -13.22 13.76 -5.17
C PRO A 44 -12.25 14.96 -5.27
N SER A 45 -11.06 14.84 -4.64
CA SER A 45 -9.97 15.82 -4.76
C SER A 45 -8.61 15.16 -4.90
N LEU A 46 -7.72 15.79 -5.67
CA LEU A 46 -6.33 15.38 -5.85
C LEU A 46 -5.40 16.53 -5.43
N ALA A 47 -4.40 16.24 -4.60
CA ALA A 47 -3.41 17.23 -4.15
C ALA A 47 -1.98 16.74 -4.41
N ILE A 48 -1.16 17.61 -5.01
CA ILE A 48 0.28 17.38 -5.14
C ILE A 48 0.93 17.46 -3.76
N MET A 49 1.81 16.51 -3.44
CA MET A 49 2.40 16.40 -2.10
C MET A 49 3.75 17.10 -1.95
N LYS A 50 4.51 17.23 -3.04
CA LYS A 50 5.87 17.79 -3.00
C LYS A 50 5.89 19.19 -2.39
N GLY A 51 6.67 19.38 -1.32
CA GLY A 51 6.83 20.67 -0.64
C GLY A 51 5.64 21.07 0.23
N THR A 52 4.73 20.14 0.52
CA THR A 52 3.55 20.39 1.38
C THR A 52 3.69 19.71 2.74
N THR A 53 2.91 20.15 3.72
CA THR A 53 2.80 19.48 5.02
C THR A 53 2.20 18.07 4.91
N LEU A 54 1.42 17.80 3.87
CA LEU A 54 0.92 16.45 3.56
C LEU A 54 2.08 15.54 3.13
N GLY A 55 2.90 16.02 2.21
CA GLY A 55 4.06 15.30 1.70
C GLY A 55 5.16 15.06 2.73
N ALA A 56 5.38 16.00 3.64
CA ALA A 56 6.41 15.90 4.67
C ALA A 56 6.10 14.87 5.79
N ARG A 57 4.83 14.45 5.92
CA ARG A 57 4.41 13.47 6.94
C ARG A 57 4.92 12.06 6.62
N ASP A 58 5.13 11.29 7.67
CA ASP A 58 5.52 9.89 7.56
C ASP A 58 4.38 9.03 6.97
N PHE A 59 4.74 8.13 6.05
CA PHE A 59 3.83 7.20 5.38
C PHE A 59 2.98 6.38 6.36
N GLY A 60 3.53 6.00 7.52
CA GLY A 60 2.82 5.24 8.55
C GLY A 60 1.60 5.95 9.14
N MET A 61 1.46 7.26 8.93
CA MET A 61 0.26 8.03 9.30
C MET A 61 -0.90 7.83 8.31
N TYR A 62 -0.58 7.59 7.03
CA TYR A 62 -1.56 7.41 5.95
C TYR A 62 -1.94 5.95 5.75
N PHE A 63 -1.06 5.04 6.17
CA PHE A 63 -1.21 3.62 5.99
C PHE A 63 -0.69 2.92 7.22
N ARG A 64 -1.60 2.31 7.99
CA ARG A 64 -1.20 1.41 9.07
C ARG A 64 -0.89 0.01 8.57
N GLY A 65 -1.11 -0.29 7.30
CA GLY A 65 -0.52 -1.42 6.58
C GLY A 65 -0.43 -2.80 7.24
N LEU A 66 0.45 -3.61 6.64
CA LEU A 66 0.75 -4.99 7.00
C LEU A 66 1.28 -5.08 8.44
N GLY A 67 0.71 -5.97 9.26
CA GLY A 67 1.14 -6.15 10.65
C GLY A 67 0.98 -4.89 11.53
N TYR A 68 -0.09 -4.12 11.34
CA TYR A 68 -0.44 -2.93 12.14
C TYR A 68 0.66 -1.86 12.20
N GLY A 69 1.36 -1.68 11.09
CA GLY A 69 2.29 -0.58 10.85
C GLY A 69 3.73 -1.03 10.95
N THR A 70 3.97 -2.33 11.12
CA THR A 70 5.30 -2.91 11.20
C THR A 70 6.05 -2.68 9.90
N ARG A 71 7.31 -2.25 10.01
CA ARG A 71 8.21 -2.07 8.87
C ARG A 71 9.12 -3.28 8.75
N PHE A 72 9.47 -3.60 7.51
CA PHE A 72 10.29 -4.76 7.19
C PHE A 72 11.52 -4.34 6.40
N ALA A 73 12.61 -5.04 6.59
CA ALA A 73 13.75 -5.02 5.69
C ALA A 73 13.89 -6.38 5.02
N VAL A 74 14.41 -6.39 3.79
CA VAL A 74 14.82 -7.62 3.14
C VAL A 74 16.24 -7.97 3.63
N ARG A 75 16.40 -9.11 4.30
CA ARG A 75 17.68 -9.66 4.73
C ARG A 75 17.76 -11.10 4.28
N ASN A 76 18.80 -11.46 3.51
CA ASN A 76 18.97 -12.81 2.95
C ASN A 76 17.69 -13.31 2.24
N ASP A 77 17.10 -12.45 1.39
CA ASP A 77 15.86 -12.70 0.66
C ASP A 77 14.61 -12.98 1.52
N GLN A 78 14.66 -12.68 2.83
CA GLN A 78 13.53 -12.80 3.75
C GLN A 78 13.10 -11.42 4.28
N LEU A 79 11.79 -11.26 4.47
CA LEU A 79 11.23 -10.10 5.17
C LEU A 79 11.47 -10.24 6.67
N VAL A 80 12.24 -9.31 7.23
CA VAL A 80 12.55 -9.25 8.67
C VAL A 80 11.94 -7.99 9.25
N ALA A 81 11.10 -8.15 10.27
CA ALA A 81 10.50 -7.02 10.98
C ALA A 81 11.59 -6.15 11.63
N LEU A 82 11.45 -4.83 11.48
CA LEU A 82 12.34 -3.82 12.06
C LEU A 82 11.78 -3.34 13.40
N SER A 83 12.66 -3.24 14.40
CA SER A 83 12.29 -2.60 15.67
C SER A 83 12.07 -1.11 15.48
N ARG A 84 11.33 -0.46 16.39
CA ARG A 84 10.97 0.97 16.27
C ARG A 84 12.20 1.88 16.16
N GLU A 85 13.30 1.52 16.80
CA GLU A 85 14.56 2.27 16.79
C GLU A 85 15.25 2.21 15.43
N GLN A 86 14.93 1.19 14.62
CA GLN A 86 15.47 1.01 13.27
C GLN A 86 14.61 1.71 12.21
N TRP A 87 13.48 2.31 12.59
CA TRP A 87 12.60 2.97 11.62
C TRP A 87 13.17 4.31 11.20
N THR A 88 13.31 4.49 9.90
CA THR A 88 13.68 5.77 9.29
C THR A 88 12.45 6.45 8.71
N THR A 89 12.22 7.73 8.97
CA THR A 89 11.06 8.45 8.41
C THR A 89 10.92 8.22 6.90
N MET A 90 9.72 7.82 6.47
CA MET A 90 9.36 7.64 5.07
C MET A 90 8.40 8.75 4.69
N ARG A 91 8.91 9.90 4.22
CA ARG A 91 8.04 11.02 3.86
C ARG A 91 7.17 10.63 2.68
N MET A 92 5.89 11.00 2.72
CA MET A 92 4.95 10.73 1.63
C MET A 92 5.44 11.26 0.29
N GLU A 93 6.04 12.46 0.26
CA GLU A 93 6.55 13.07 -0.97
C GLU A 93 7.74 12.33 -1.61
N ASP A 94 8.43 11.46 -0.84
CA ASP A 94 9.50 10.61 -1.37
C ASP A 94 8.94 9.30 -1.95
N GLN A 95 7.69 8.94 -1.63
CA GLN A 95 7.05 7.69 -2.05
C GLN A 95 5.98 7.91 -3.13
N PHE A 96 5.32 9.07 -3.10
CA PHE A 96 4.15 9.39 -3.91
C PHE A 96 4.16 10.86 -4.35
N ASN A 97 3.62 11.13 -5.55
CA ASN A 97 3.56 12.48 -6.10
C ASN A 97 2.29 13.23 -5.67
N ALA A 98 1.19 12.50 -5.47
CA ALA A 98 -0.09 13.08 -5.10
C ALA A 98 -0.91 12.19 -4.16
N LEU A 99 -1.85 12.84 -3.47
CA LEU A 99 -2.86 12.23 -2.61
C LEU A 99 -4.23 12.37 -3.27
N LEU A 100 -4.91 11.26 -3.50
CA LEU A 100 -6.31 11.20 -3.93
C LEU A 100 -7.23 10.98 -2.73
N TYR A 101 -8.12 11.93 -2.50
CA TYR A 101 -9.17 11.86 -1.49
C TYR A 101 -10.52 11.59 -2.16
N LEU A 102 -11.14 10.48 -1.77
CA LEU A 102 -12.42 10.01 -2.30
C LEU A 102 -13.60 10.23 -1.35
N GLY A 103 -13.38 11.00 -0.27
CA GLY A 103 -14.38 11.22 0.78
C GLY A 103 -14.01 10.54 2.09
N PRO A 104 -14.77 10.82 3.16
CA PRO A 104 -14.49 10.25 4.47
C PRO A 104 -14.69 8.73 4.44
N PRO A 105 -13.93 7.95 5.25
CA PRO A 105 -14.12 6.51 5.44
C PRO A 105 -15.56 6.03 5.58
N SER A 106 -16.40 6.81 6.26
CA SER A 106 -17.82 6.51 6.47
C SER A 106 -18.66 6.55 5.20
N SER A 107 -18.20 7.24 4.16
CA SER A 107 -18.88 7.35 2.86
C SER A 107 -18.49 6.26 1.86
N MET A 108 -17.43 5.50 2.15
CA MET A 108 -16.95 4.46 1.24
C MET A 108 -17.86 3.22 1.29
N THR A 109 -18.14 2.65 0.12
CA THR A 109 -18.83 1.37 -0.02
C THR A 109 -17.84 0.27 -0.36
N GLU A 110 -17.93 -0.87 0.30
CA GLU A 110 -17.15 -2.06 -0.06
C GLU A 110 -17.99 -2.93 -0.99
N ALA A 111 -17.33 -3.51 -1.98
CA ALA A 111 -17.89 -4.58 -2.78
C ALA A 111 -17.19 -5.87 -2.35
N PRO A 112 -17.95 -6.92 -1.94
CA PRO A 112 -17.34 -8.22 -1.70
C PRO A 112 -16.71 -8.74 -2.99
N LEU A 113 -15.64 -9.53 -2.86
CA LEU A 113 -15.12 -10.32 -3.96
C LEU A 113 -16.25 -11.22 -4.48
N ALA A 114 -16.54 -11.16 -5.78
CA ALA A 114 -17.54 -12.02 -6.38
C ALA A 114 -17.10 -13.48 -6.22
N SER A 115 -17.96 -14.34 -5.65
CA SER A 115 -17.63 -15.75 -5.39
C SER A 115 -17.17 -16.51 -6.64
N GLY A 116 -17.64 -16.12 -7.82
CA GLY A 116 -17.17 -16.66 -9.10
C GLY A 116 -15.68 -16.43 -9.37
N LEU A 117 -15.08 -15.35 -8.86
CA LEU A 117 -13.63 -15.10 -8.97
C LEU A 117 -12.82 -16.06 -8.10
N CYS A 118 -13.35 -16.46 -6.94
CA CYS A 118 -12.70 -17.44 -6.07
C CYS A 118 -12.71 -18.87 -6.63
N GLN A 119 -13.60 -19.14 -7.60
CA GLN A 119 -13.66 -20.41 -8.31
C GLN A 119 -12.91 -20.37 -9.65
N ASP A 120 -12.56 -19.18 -10.13
CA ASP A 120 -11.81 -19.01 -11.36
C ASP A 120 -10.34 -19.36 -11.12
N ALA A 121 -9.96 -20.55 -11.55
CA ALA A 121 -8.58 -21.01 -11.49
C ALA A 121 -7.61 -20.08 -12.24
N GLN A 122 -8.04 -19.31 -13.24
CA GLN A 122 -7.17 -18.33 -13.89
C GLN A 122 -6.96 -17.07 -13.05
N PHE A 123 -7.92 -16.74 -12.17
CA PHE A 123 -7.83 -15.64 -11.21
C PHE A 123 -7.03 -16.02 -9.95
N VAL A 124 -7.30 -17.20 -9.38
CA VAL A 124 -6.68 -17.66 -8.12
C VAL A 124 -5.24 -18.14 -8.34
N LYS A 125 -4.97 -18.82 -9.46
CA LYS A 125 -3.67 -19.46 -9.69
C LYS A 125 -2.50 -18.47 -9.71
N PRO A 126 -2.56 -17.27 -10.32
CA PRO A 126 -1.47 -16.29 -10.22
C PRO A 126 -1.24 -15.75 -8.80
N ILE A 127 -2.30 -15.66 -7.98
CA ILE A 127 -2.23 -15.23 -6.57
C ILE A 127 -1.52 -16.29 -5.72
N CYS A 128 -1.70 -17.58 -6.07
CA CYS A 128 -1.17 -18.71 -5.31
C CYS A 128 0.03 -19.45 -5.95
N ASN A 129 0.39 -19.20 -7.22
CA ASN A 129 1.47 -19.88 -7.91
C ASN A 129 2.82 -19.16 -7.73
N GLY A 130 3.43 -19.37 -6.57
CA GLY A 130 4.81 -18.99 -6.28
C GLY A 130 5.23 -19.47 -4.89
N SER A 131 5.63 -20.74 -4.76
CA SER A 131 5.72 -21.43 -3.44
C SER A 131 4.38 -21.36 -2.69
N PRO A 132 4.18 -21.91 -1.47
CA PRO A 132 2.90 -21.69 -0.77
C PRO A 132 2.86 -20.20 -0.46
N CYS A 133 2.06 -19.45 -1.23
CA CYS A 133 1.77 -18.03 -1.07
C CYS A 133 2.91 -17.27 -0.39
N SER A 134 3.92 -16.83 -1.15
CA SER A 134 5.01 -15.98 -0.63
C SER A 134 4.53 -14.57 -0.19
N HIS A 135 3.21 -14.38 -0.13
CA HIS A 135 2.55 -13.29 0.55
C HIS A 135 2.64 -13.51 2.08
N PRO A 136 2.70 -12.44 2.87
CA PRO A 136 2.61 -12.55 4.32
C PRO A 136 1.36 -13.37 4.74
N PRO A 137 1.45 -14.23 5.78
CA PRO A 137 0.38 -15.14 6.16
C PRO A 137 -1.02 -14.51 6.29
N PHE A 138 -1.10 -13.26 6.77
CA PHE A 138 -2.37 -12.56 6.95
C PHE A 138 -3.04 -12.16 5.61
N GLU A 139 -2.30 -11.99 4.51
CA GLU A 139 -2.90 -11.70 3.19
C GLU A 139 -3.62 -12.93 2.66
N ILE A 140 -3.07 -14.13 2.92
CA ILE A 140 -3.68 -15.41 2.59
C ILE A 140 -4.95 -15.61 3.41
N GLU A 141 -4.88 -15.40 4.72
CA GLU A 141 -6.06 -15.51 5.60
C GLU A 141 -7.18 -14.54 5.19
N ASN A 142 -6.84 -13.31 4.79
CA ASN A 142 -7.82 -12.33 4.31
C ASN A 142 -8.44 -12.77 2.98
N PHE A 143 -7.64 -13.35 2.09
CA PHE A 143 -8.13 -13.90 0.82
C PHE A 143 -9.06 -15.09 1.05
N GLU A 144 -8.67 -16.05 1.90
CA GLU A 144 -9.51 -17.19 2.28
C GLU A 144 -10.84 -16.73 2.88
N LYS A 145 -10.81 -15.80 3.85
CA LYS A 145 -12.02 -15.18 4.42
C LYS A 145 -12.90 -14.53 3.35
N ALA A 146 -12.31 -13.78 2.42
CA ALA A 146 -13.06 -13.13 1.35
C ALA A 146 -13.67 -14.13 0.36
N CYS A 147 -13.03 -15.28 0.19
CA CYS A 147 -13.51 -16.38 -0.66
C CYS A 147 -14.40 -17.40 0.07
N GLY A 148 -14.54 -17.29 1.40
CA GLY A 148 -15.28 -18.25 2.22
C GLY A 148 -14.63 -19.63 2.28
N LEU A 149 -13.30 -19.69 2.22
CA LEU A 149 -12.47 -20.90 2.30
C LEU A 149 -12.01 -21.17 3.75
#